data_AF-A0A1E3RM19-F1
#
_entry.id   AF-A0A1E3RM19-F1
#
_cell.length_a   1.000
_cell.length_b   1.000
_cell.length_c   1.000
_cell.angle_alpha   90.00
_cell.angle_beta   90.00
_cell.angle_gamma   90.00
#
_symmetry.space_group_name_H-M   'P 1'
#
loop_
_entity.id
_entity.type
_entity.pdbx_description
1 polymer ?
#
loop_
_entity_poly.entity_id
_entity_poly.type
_entity_poly.pdbx_seq_one_letter_code
_entity_poly.pdbx_strand_id
1 'polypeptide(L)' 'MTTLSIPRVNVRGAALASAFRLAAITMLALIAYYFVGFDQGAVSVFGADTHIHEFLHDGRHLLGFPCH' A
#
# COMPACT_ATOMS: atom_id res chain seq x y z
N MET A 1 -6.15 -43.02 33.24
CA MET A 1 -6.41 -41.58 33.43
C MET A 1 -5.34 -40.81 32.67
N THR A 2 -5.65 -40.35 31.46
CA THR A 2 -4.79 -39.48 30.66
C THR A 2 -5.24 -38.04 30.85
N THR A 3 -4.36 -37.18 31.36
CA THR A 3 -4.62 -35.76 31.51
C THR A 3 -4.51 -35.09 30.14
N LEU A 4 -5.61 -34.50 29.67
CA LEU A 4 -5.62 -33.68 28.46
C LEU A 4 -4.85 -32.39 28.74
N SER A 5 -3.65 -32.26 28.16
CA SER A 5 -2.90 -31.02 28.15
C SER A 5 -3.57 -30.03 27.20
N ILE A 6 -4.20 -28.98 27.75
CA ILE A 6 -4.78 -27.91 26.93
C ILE A 6 -3.67 -26.89 26.65
N PRO A 7 -3.27 -26.68 25.39
CA PRO A 7 -2.31 -25.65 25.05
C PRO A 7 -2.90 -24.27 25.36
N ARG A 8 -2.22 -23.50 26.22
CA ARG A 8 -2.62 -22.12 26.51
C ARG A 8 -2.14 -21.21 25.39
N VAL A 9 -3.06 -20.76 24.56
CA VAL A 9 -2.78 -19.76 23.53
C VAL A 9 -2.81 -18.37 24.17
N ASN A 10 -1.77 -17.57 23.95
CA ASN A 10 -1.73 -16.19 24.43
C ASN A 10 -2.63 -15.30 23.56
N VAL A 11 -3.91 -15.20 23.91
CA VAL A 11 -4.91 -14.43 23.16
C VAL A 11 -4.54 -12.94 23.09
N ARG A 12 -3.95 -12.36 24.14
CA ARG A 12 -3.51 -10.96 24.15
C ARG A 12 -2.35 -10.73 23.19
N GLY A 13 -1.35 -11.62 23.22
CA GLY A 13 -0.21 -11.58 22.28
C GLY A 13 -0.65 -11.80 20.84
N ALA A 14 -1.56 -12.75 20.61
CA ALA A 14 -2.13 -13.01 19.29
C ALA A 14 -2.94 -11.81 18.77
N ALA A 15 -3.72 -11.14 19.64
CA ALA A 15 -4.49 -9.95 19.28
C ALA A 15 -3.57 -8.78 18.90
N LEU A 16 -2.54 -8.49 19.70
CA LEU A 16 -1.55 -7.44 19.40
C LEU A 16 -0.79 -7.72 18.10
N ALA A 17 -0.36 -8.97 17.89
CA ALA A 17 0.32 -9.35 16.66
C ALA A 17 -0.61 -9.23 15.44
N SER A 18 -1.88 -9.59 15.58
CA SER A 18 -2.88 -9.45 14.51
C SER A 18 -3.16 -7.98 14.20
N ALA A 19 -3.32 -7.15 15.23
CA ALA A 19 -3.49 -5.70 15.07
C ALA A 19 -2.29 -5.07 14.36
N PHE A 20 -1.06 -5.43 14.75
CA PHE A 20 0.14 -4.94 14.09
C PHE A 20 0.22 -5.38 12.63
N ARG A 21 -0.09 -6.66 12.33
CA ARG A 21 -0.12 -7.16 10.95
C ARG A 21 -1.14 -6.39 10.09
N LEU A 22 -2.35 -6.20 10.60
CA LEU A 22 -3.40 -5.46 9.88
C LEU A 22 -2.99 -4.00 9.65
N ALA A 23 -2.38 -3.35 10.65
CA ALA A 23 -1.87 -2.00 10.51
C ALA A 23 -0.75 -1.92 9.46
N ALA A 24 0.20 -2.85 9.48
CA ALA A 24 1.29 -2.90 8.52
C ALA A 24 0.80 -3.12 7.08
N ILE A 25 -0.12 -4.07 6.87
CA ILE A 25 -0.71 -4.34 5.55
C ILE A 25 -1.51 -3.13 5.07
N THR A 26 -2.33 -2.55 5.93
CA THR A 26 -3.10 -1.33 5.60
C THR A 26 -2.19 -0.19 5.21
N MET A 27 -1.12 0.04 5.97
CA MET A 27 -0.15 1.10 5.68
C MET A 27 0.54 0.86 4.33
N LEU A 28 0.95 -0.39 4.05
CA LEU A 28 1.56 -0.74 2.78
C LEU A 28 0.58 -0.51 1.60
N ALA A 29 -0.69 -0.88 1.78
CA ALA A 29 -1.72 -0.65 0.78
C ALA A 29 -1.95 0.85 0.53
N LEU A 30 -1.96 1.67 1.58
CA LEU A 30 -2.10 3.13 1.46
C LEU A 30 -0.89 3.76 0.76
N ILE A 31 0.32 3.28 1.03
CA ILE A 31 1.53 3.72 0.33
C ILE A 31 1.42 3.38 -1.17
N ALA A 32 1.03 2.15 -1.50
CA ALA A 32 0.84 1.74 -2.90
C ALA A 32 -0.23 2.61 -3.59
N TYR A 33 -1.36 2.84 -2.92
CA TYR A 33 -2.43 3.69 -3.41
C TYR A 33 -1.97 5.13 -3.66
N TYR A 34 -1.17 5.70 -2.75
CA TYR A 34 -0.57 7.02 -2.92
C TYR A 34 0.30 7.10 -4.18
N PHE A 35 1.16 6.11 -4.42
CA PHE A 35 2.01 6.09 -5.61
C PHE A 35 1.21 5.96 -6.91
N VAL A 36 0.13 5.17 -6.92
CA VAL A 36 -0.79 5.13 -8.06
C VAL A 36 -1.43 6.49 -8.29
N GLY A 37 -1.91 7.16 -7.24
CA GLY A 37 -2.46 8.51 -7.36
C GLY A 37 -1.44 9.55 -7.84
N PHE A 38 -0.20 9.44 -7.39
CA PHE A 38 0.92 10.28 -7.82
C PHE A 38 1.21 10.10 -9.32
N ASP A 39 1.30 8.86 -9.80
CA ASP A 39 1.54 8.55 -11.21
C ASP A 39 0.41 9.04 -12.12
N GLN A 40 -0.83 9.00 -11.63
CA GLN A 40 -2.01 9.52 -12.34
C GLN A 40 -2.23 11.03 -12.15
N GLY A 41 -1.32 11.75 -11.48
CA GLY A 41 -1.39 13.21 -11.36
C GLY A 41 -2.42 13.72 -10.33
N ALA A 42 -2.98 12.84 -9.50
CA ALA A 42 -3.94 13.22 -8.44
C ALA A 42 -3.27 13.96 -7.27
N VAL A 43 -1.94 13.84 -7.13
CA VAL A 43 -1.16 14.45 -6.05
C VAL A 43 0.22 14.84 -6.58
N SER A 44 0.72 16.03 -6.22
CA SER A 44 2.09 16.47 -6.48
C SER A 44 2.82 16.82 -5.18
N VAL A 45 4.06 16.36 -5.07
CA VAL A 45 4.92 16.58 -3.90
C VAL A 45 5.55 17.97 -3.91
N PHE A 46 5.70 18.58 -5.09
CA PHE A 46 6.42 19.85 -5.28
C PHE A 46 5.49 21.05 -5.48
N GLY A 47 4.21 20.94 -5.16
CA GLY A 47 3.23 22.02 -5.23
C GLY A 47 2.11 21.73 -6.23
N ALA A 48 1.53 22.77 -6.83
CA ALA A 48 0.45 22.64 -7.81
C ALA A 48 0.93 22.18 -9.20
N ASP A 49 2.17 21.72 -9.30
CA ASP A 49 2.88 21.53 -10.56
C ASP A 49 3.15 20.03 -10.83
N THR A 50 2.85 19.60 -12.05
CA THR A 50 2.80 18.19 -12.50
C THR A 50 3.74 17.91 -13.68
N HIS A 51 4.79 18.70 -13.90
CA HIS A 51 5.75 18.47 -15.02
C HIS A 51 6.26 17.01 -15.12
N ILE A 52 6.48 16.33 -13.99
CA ILE A 52 6.91 14.92 -14.01
C ILE A 52 5.79 14.00 -14.52
N HIS A 53 4.54 14.25 -14.12
CA HIS A 53 3.39 13.49 -14.60
C HIS A 53 3.22 13.66 -16.11
N GLU A 54 3.30 14.88 -16.63
CA GLU A 54 3.20 15.15 -18.07
C GLU A 54 4.38 14.54 -18.85
N PHE A 55 5.61 14.64 -18.32
CA PHE A 55 6.77 14.00 -18.92
C PHE A 55 6.64 12.47 -19.03
N LEU A 56 6.18 11.80 -17.96
CA LEU A 56 5.93 10.35 -18.00
C LEU A 56 4.75 10.01 -18.91
N HIS A 57 3.69 10.80 -18.87
CA HIS A 57 2.51 10.65 -19.70
C HIS A 57 2.87 10.69 -21.20
N ASP A 58 3.66 11.68 -21.60
CA ASP A 58 4.17 11.84 -22.96
C ASP A 58 5.19 10.77 -23.34
N GLY A 59 6.02 10.33 -22.39
CA GLY A 59 6.94 9.22 -22.57
C GLY A 59 6.21 7.91 -22.91
N ARG A 60 5.07 7.63 -22.27
CA ARG A 60 4.22 6.48 -22.63
C ARG A 60 3.70 6.59 -24.06
N HIS A 61 3.25 7.78 -24.47
CA HIS A 61 2.79 8.00 -25.84
C HIS A 61 3.90 7.80 -26.86
N LEU A 62 5.10 8.30 -26.57
CA LEU A 62 6.28 8.12 -27.42
C LEU A 62 6.62 6.64 -27.61
N LEU A 63 6.44 5.83 -26.57
CA LEU A 63 6.66 4.38 -26.60
C LEU A 63 5.46 3.59 -27.16
N GLY A 64 4.39 4.28 -27.60
CA GLY A 64 3.22 3.67 -28.23
C GLY A 64 2.26 2.98 -27.26
N PHE A 65 2.42 3.17 -25.95
CA PHE A 65 1.46 2.65 -24.98
C PHE A 65 0.18 3.50 -25.03
N PRO A 66 -1.01 2.88 -25.08
CA PRO A 66 -2.27 3.62 -25.09
C PRO A 66 -2.52 4.33 -23.75
N CYS A 67 -3.11 5.51 -23.83
CA CYS A 67 -3.75 6.21 -22.73
C CYS A 67 -5.28 6.14 -22.89
N HIS A 68 -6.04 6.61 -21.89
CA HIS A 68 -7.50 6.69 -21.95
C HIS A 68 -7.95 7.63 -23.07
#